data_AF-A0A537MMN7-F1
#
_entry.id   AF-A0A537MMN7-F1
#
_cell.length_a   1.000
_cell.length_b   1.000
_cell.length_c   1.000
_cell.angle_alpha   90.00
_cell.angle_beta   90.00
_cell.angle_gamma   90.00
#
_symmetry.space_group_name_H-M   'P 1'
#
loop_
_entity.id
_entity.type
_entity.pdbx_description
1 polymer ?
#
loop_
_entity_poly.entity_id
_entity_poly.type
_entity_poly.pdbx_seq_one_letter_code
_entity_poly.pdbx_strand_id
1 'polypeptide(L)'
;GEALSARVFKPLGMADSGFQVPADKVARAAQPGPRPNGQPMTPRFAVDDGARYESGGGGMTSTMEDYLRFTAMLANKGELSGKRLLGKQTLAFMTADHVGNRPGRPPGLGFGLGFEVRTVTGEAALPGSVGEYGWAGNAGTLFWIDP
;
A
#
# COMPACT_ATOMS: atom_id res chain seq x y z
N GLY A 1 14.41 -7.61 3.18
CA GLY A 1 13.15 -7.15 3.80
C GLY A 1 12.94 -7.85 5.11
N GLU A 2 14.02 -8.11 5.87
CA GLU A 2 13.96 -8.98 7.05
C GLU A 2 13.10 -8.38 8.15
N ALA A 3 13.22 -7.07 8.37
CA ALA A 3 12.39 -6.34 9.34
C ALA A 3 10.90 -6.41 8.99
N LEU A 4 10.53 -6.20 7.71
CA LEU A 4 9.14 -6.31 7.27
C LEU A 4 8.65 -7.76 7.35
N SER A 5 9.47 -8.75 6.98
CA SER A 5 9.11 -10.16 7.09
C SER A 5 8.82 -10.54 8.54
N ALA A 6 9.70 -10.17 9.47
CA ALA A 6 9.55 -10.51 10.89
C ALA A 6 8.40 -9.77 11.58
N ARG A 7 8.16 -8.50 11.24
CA ARG A 7 7.24 -7.63 11.97
C ARG A 7 5.88 -7.44 11.30
N VAL A 8 5.77 -7.71 10.00
CA VAL A 8 4.54 -7.49 9.22
C VAL A 8 4.11 -8.75 8.49
N PHE A 9 4.93 -9.27 7.58
CA PHE A 9 4.48 -10.31 6.66
C PHE A 9 4.20 -11.64 7.35
N LYS A 10 5.14 -12.16 8.15
CA LYS A 10 4.93 -13.43 8.88
C LYS A 10 3.79 -13.33 9.91
N PRO A 11 3.70 -12.27 10.74
CA PRO A 11 2.56 -12.11 11.67
C PRO A 11 1.19 -12.09 10.99
N LEU A 12 1.10 -11.51 9.79
CA LEU A 12 -0.16 -11.42 9.04
C LEU A 12 -0.40 -12.62 8.11
N GLY A 13 0.59 -13.48 7.89
CA GLY A 13 0.50 -14.59 6.95
C GLY A 13 0.59 -14.17 5.48
N MET A 14 1.35 -13.11 5.19
CA MET A 14 1.59 -12.59 3.83
C MET A 14 2.79 -13.33 3.20
N ALA A 15 2.56 -14.54 2.69
CA ALA A 15 3.63 -15.46 2.30
C ALA A 15 4.26 -15.17 0.93
N ASP A 16 3.60 -14.35 0.10
CA ASP A 16 4.03 -13.94 -1.23
C ASP A 16 4.42 -12.45 -1.28
N SER A 17 4.64 -11.82 -0.11
CA SER A 17 5.04 -10.42 0.03
C SER A 17 6.52 -10.26 0.31
N GLY A 18 7.21 -9.45 -0.49
CA GLY A 18 8.64 -9.18 -0.32
C GLY A 18 9.28 -8.41 -1.47
N PHE A 19 10.60 -8.25 -1.39
CA PHE A 19 11.41 -7.55 -2.40
C PHE A 19 12.00 -8.47 -3.46
N GLN A 20 11.79 -9.78 -3.31
CA GLN A 20 12.26 -10.80 -4.26
C GLN A 20 11.16 -11.84 -4.41
N VAL A 21 10.80 -12.15 -5.64
CA VAL A 21 9.94 -13.27 -5.99
C VAL A 21 10.81 -14.53 -6.10
N PRO A 22 10.49 -15.61 -5.37
CA PRO A 22 11.20 -16.88 -5.51
C PRO A 22 11.17 -17.43 -6.93
N ALA A 23 12.23 -18.11 -7.36
CA ALA A 23 12.42 -18.58 -8.74
C ALA A 23 11.24 -19.43 -9.26
N ASP A 24 10.66 -20.28 -8.40
CA ASP A 24 9.50 -21.12 -8.70
C ASP A 24 8.17 -20.34 -8.84
N LYS A 25 8.16 -19.06 -8.45
CA LYS A 25 6.98 -18.18 -8.44
C LYS A 25 7.06 -17.04 -9.46
N VAL A 26 8.20 -16.82 -10.10
CA VAL A 26 8.40 -15.71 -11.07
C VAL A 26 7.36 -15.73 -12.19
N ALA A 27 6.94 -16.91 -12.64
CA ALA A 27 5.92 -17.07 -13.67
C ALA A 27 4.54 -16.48 -13.29
N ARG A 28 4.24 -16.29 -11.99
CA ARG A 28 2.99 -15.68 -11.50
C ARG A 28 3.08 -14.15 -11.41
N ALA A 29 4.26 -13.56 -11.55
CA ALA A 29 4.44 -12.13 -11.34
C ALA A 29 3.75 -11.33 -12.45
N ALA A 30 2.72 -10.57 -12.07
CA ALA A 30 2.07 -9.63 -12.98
C ALA A 30 3.04 -8.51 -13.37
N GLN A 31 3.00 -8.12 -14.64
CA GLN A 31 3.90 -7.13 -15.22
C GLN A 31 3.09 -6.04 -15.90
N PRO A 32 3.56 -4.77 -15.92
CA PRO A 32 2.93 -3.71 -16.67
C PRO A 32 2.66 -4.13 -18.12
N GLY A 33 1.38 -4.07 -18.51
CA GLY A 33 0.95 -4.42 -19.86
C GLY A 33 1.29 -3.33 -20.89
N PRO A 34 1.30 -3.68 -22.18
CA PRO A 34 1.44 -2.69 -23.24
C PRO A 34 0.24 -1.74 -23.26
N ARG A 35 0.46 -0.51 -23.71
CA ARG A 35 -0.64 0.41 -24.03
C ARG A 35 -1.13 0.14 -25.45
N PRO A 36 -2.40 0.44 -25.77
CA PRO A 36 -2.94 0.27 -27.12
C PRO A 36 -2.08 0.91 -28.22
N ASN A 37 -1.38 2.01 -27.92
CA ASN A 37 -0.68 2.81 -28.91
C ASN A 37 0.80 3.10 -28.52
N GLY A 38 1.44 2.29 -27.68
CA GLY A 38 2.84 2.55 -27.33
C GLY A 38 3.40 1.77 -26.16
N GLN A 39 4.55 2.25 -25.68
CA GLN A 39 5.26 1.65 -24.56
C GLN A 39 4.42 1.73 -23.27
N PRO A 40 4.56 0.75 -22.35
CA PRO A 40 3.99 0.85 -21.01
C PRO A 40 4.39 2.18 -20.33
N MET A 41 3.52 2.74 -19.47
CA MET A 41 3.94 3.88 -18.62
C MET A 41 5.12 3.54 -17.74
N THR A 42 5.16 2.29 -17.32
CA THR A 42 6.07 1.80 -16.30
C THR A 42 6.84 0.65 -16.91
N PRO A 43 8.18 0.69 -16.91
CA PRO A 43 8.99 -0.43 -17.35
C PRO A 43 8.62 -1.71 -16.59
N ARG A 44 8.88 -2.86 -17.21
CA ARG A 44 8.76 -4.14 -16.51
C ARG A 44 9.66 -4.16 -15.29
N PHE A 45 9.19 -4.78 -14.23
CA PHE A 45 9.93 -4.90 -12.97
C PHE A 45 10.80 -6.14 -13.00
N ALA A 46 12.07 -5.99 -12.63
CA ALA A 46 12.93 -7.11 -12.28
C ALA A 46 12.54 -7.57 -10.87
N VAL A 47 11.73 -8.62 -10.80
CA VAL A 47 11.15 -9.12 -9.53
C VAL A 47 12.04 -10.19 -8.88
N ASP A 48 13.07 -10.63 -9.56
CA ASP A 48 13.95 -11.73 -9.20
C ASP A 48 15.45 -11.37 -9.24
N ASP A 49 15.78 -10.08 -9.17
CA ASP A 49 17.15 -9.56 -9.34
C ASP A 49 18.10 -9.83 -8.16
N GLY A 50 17.61 -10.49 -7.11
CA GLY A 50 18.30 -10.77 -5.85
C GLY A 50 18.00 -9.75 -4.76
N ALA A 51 16.95 -8.93 -4.90
CA ALA A 51 16.64 -7.80 -4.02
C ALA A 51 17.86 -6.88 -3.84
N ARG A 52 18.50 -6.48 -4.95
CA ARG A 52 19.72 -5.65 -4.93
C ARG A 52 19.53 -4.35 -4.17
N TYR A 53 18.31 -3.83 -4.15
CA TYR A 53 17.93 -2.67 -3.39
C TYR A 53 16.50 -2.78 -2.85
N GLU A 54 16.38 -2.71 -1.52
CA GLU A 54 15.11 -2.86 -0.80
C GLU A 54 14.54 -1.49 -0.43
N SER A 55 14.05 -0.76 -1.43
CA SER A 55 13.55 0.61 -1.24
C SER A 55 12.26 0.64 -0.42
N GLY A 56 12.18 1.52 0.58
CA GLY A 56 10.94 1.73 1.34
C GLY A 56 9.81 2.37 0.54
N GLY A 57 10.12 3.02 -0.59
CA GLY A 57 9.15 3.71 -1.44
C GLY A 57 8.71 2.92 -2.70
N GLY A 58 9.28 1.75 -2.96
CA GLY A 58 8.96 0.95 -4.14
C GLY A 58 9.79 -0.34 -4.26
N GLY A 59 9.42 -1.22 -5.17
CA GLY A 59 10.13 -2.48 -5.42
C GLY A 59 9.62 -3.70 -4.64
N MET A 60 8.63 -3.51 -3.76
CA MET A 60 7.94 -4.64 -3.13
C MET A 60 6.94 -5.27 -4.10
N THR A 61 6.85 -6.59 -4.08
CA THR A 61 5.83 -7.40 -4.73
C THR A 61 4.92 -8.03 -3.67
N SER A 62 3.66 -8.26 -4.02
CA SER A 62 2.63 -8.85 -3.16
C SER A 62 1.56 -9.49 -4.03
N THR A 63 0.69 -10.29 -3.42
CA THR A 63 -0.57 -10.73 -4.02
C THR A 63 -1.74 -9.89 -3.51
N MET A 64 -2.89 -9.97 -4.19
CA MET A 64 -4.14 -9.39 -3.69
C MET A 64 -4.52 -9.98 -2.33
N GLU A 65 -4.35 -11.29 -2.17
CA GLU A 65 -4.68 -12.01 -0.94
C GLU A 65 -3.79 -11.58 0.25
N ASP A 66 -2.50 -11.38 0.01
CA ASP A 66 -1.58 -10.88 1.03
C ASP A 66 -1.88 -9.43 1.41
N TYR A 67 -2.07 -8.57 0.40
CA TYR A 67 -2.31 -7.15 0.65
C TYR A 67 -3.66 -6.92 1.34
N LEU A 68 -4.65 -7.79 1.07
CA LEU A 68 -5.94 -7.79 1.78
C LEU A 68 -5.77 -8.08 3.29
N ARG A 69 -4.81 -8.90 3.70
CA ARG A 69 -4.51 -9.12 5.13
C ARG A 69 -3.94 -7.84 5.77
N PHE A 70 -3.05 -7.15 5.06
CA PHE A 70 -2.52 -5.87 5.51
C PHE A 70 -3.62 -4.81 5.66
N THR A 71 -4.50 -4.67 4.66
CA THR A 71 -5.61 -3.71 4.73
C THR A 71 -6.64 -4.11 5.78
N ALA A 72 -6.94 -5.40 5.94
CA ALA A 72 -7.82 -5.89 7.01
C ALA A 72 -7.25 -5.59 8.41
N MET A 73 -5.92 -5.69 8.61
CA MET A 73 -5.27 -5.30 9.86
C MET A 73 -5.46 -3.80 10.15
N LEU A 74 -5.35 -2.95 9.14
CA LEU A 74 -5.60 -1.50 9.24
C LEU A 74 -7.07 -1.21 9.55
N ALA A 75 -8.01 -1.82 8.82
CA ALA A 75 -9.45 -1.70 9.05
C ALA A 75 -9.86 -2.14 10.47
N ASN A 76 -9.22 -3.19 10.99
CA ASN A 76 -9.40 -3.68 12.35
C ASN A 76 -8.55 -2.93 13.40
N LYS A 77 -8.18 -1.69 13.11
CA LYS A 77 -7.51 -0.77 14.05
C LYS A 77 -6.19 -1.33 14.58
N GLY A 78 -5.38 -1.88 13.68
CA GLY A 78 -4.01 -2.31 13.95
C GLY A 78 -3.86 -3.79 14.34
N GLU A 79 -4.90 -4.62 14.16
CA GLU A 79 -4.91 -6.02 14.58
C GLU A 79 -5.57 -6.93 13.55
N LEU A 80 -5.03 -8.14 13.33
CA LEU A 80 -5.70 -9.18 12.55
C LEU A 80 -5.51 -10.53 13.23
N SER A 81 -6.58 -11.32 13.36
CA SER A 81 -6.52 -12.68 13.94
C SER A 81 -5.78 -12.76 15.28
N GLY A 82 -6.01 -11.80 16.18
CA GLY A 82 -5.36 -11.73 17.49
C GLY A 82 -3.90 -11.25 17.48
N LYS A 83 -3.37 -10.84 16.32
CA LYS A 83 -2.01 -10.30 16.16
C LYS A 83 -2.08 -8.78 15.99
N ARG A 84 -1.68 -8.05 17.03
CA ARG A 84 -1.60 -6.59 17.02
C ARG A 84 -0.24 -6.13 16.51
N LEU A 85 -0.24 -5.33 15.44
CA LEU A 85 0.96 -4.72 14.87
C LEU A 85 1.02 -3.22 15.16
N LEU A 86 -0.13 -2.56 15.30
CA LEU A 86 -0.23 -1.13 15.62
C LEU A 86 -1.22 -0.90 16.77
N GLY A 87 -0.92 0.08 17.63
CA GLY A 87 -1.88 0.59 18.60
C GLY A 87 -3.00 1.35 17.89
N LYS A 88 -4.22 1.31 18.44
CA LYS A 88 -5.37 2.02 17.86
C LYS A 88 -5.12 3.53 17.76
N GLN A 89 -4.54 4.11 18.82
CA GLN A 89 -4.16 5.52 18.87
C GLN A 89 -3.01 5.85 17.90
N THR A 90 -2.06 4.92 17.73
CA THR A 90 -0.98 5.07 16.76
C THR A 90 -1.53 5.13 15.34
N LEU A 91 -2.45 4.23 14.98
CA LEU A 91 -3.06 4.24 13.66
C LEU A 91 -3.88 5.53 13.45
N ALA A 92 -4.70 5.93 14.43
CA ALA A 92 -5.45 7.18 14.36
C ALA A 92 -4.53 8.40 14.17
N PHE A 93 -3.36 8.40 14.81
CA PHE A 93 -2.35 9.43 14.59
C PHE A 93 -1.74 9.35 13.18
N MET A 94 -1.41 8.15 12.68
CA MET A 94 -0.88 7.95 11.33
C MET A 94 -1.85 8.42 10.24
N THR A 95 -3.15 8.27 10.45
CA THR A 95 -4.19 8.60 9.47
C THR A 95 -4.84 9.96 9.71
N ALA A 96 -4.27 10.81 10.57
CA ALA A 96 -4.64 12.21 10.66
C ALA A 96 -4.02 13.01 9.50
N ASP A 97 -4.55 14.19 9.18
CA ASP A 97 -3.88 15.10 8.25
C ASP A 97 -2.71 15.79 8.95
N HIS A 98 -1.49 15.55 8.45
CA HIS A 98 -0.24 16.11 8.97
C HIS A 98 0.32 17.22 8.08
N VAL A 99 -0.32 17.52 6.95
CA VAL A 99 0.16 18.53 5.99
C VAL A 99 -0.72 19.76 5.90
N GLY A 100 -2.00 19.68 6.31
CA GLY A 100 -2.92 20.82 6.29
C GLY A 100 -3.01 21.43 4.89
N ASN A 101 -2.98 22.76 4.82
CA ASN A 101 -3.16 23.51 3.57
C ASN A 101 -1.87 23.61 2.71
N ARG A 102 -0.92 22.67 2.84
CA ARG A 102 0.27 22.68 2.00
C ARG A 102 -0.12 22.51 0.52
N PRO A 103 0.47 23.29 -0.38
CA PRO A 103 0.15 23.21 -1.81
C PRO A 103 0.55 21.86 -2.40
N GLY A 104 -0.13 21.45 -3.48
CA GLY A 104 0.15 20.22 -4.22
C GLY A 104 -0.69 19.01 -3.83
N ARG A 105 -1.67 19.19 -2.92
CA ARG A 105 -2.67 18.17 -2.61
C ARG A 105 -3.95 18.38 -3.43
N PRO A 106 -4.62 17.31 -3.89
CA PRO A 106 -5.95 17.43 -4.48
C PRO A 106 -6.97 18.01 -3.48
N PRO A 107 -8.02 18.71 -3.95
CA PRO A 107 -9.11 19.18 -3.09
C PRO A 107 -9.74 18.04 -2.26
N GLY A 108 -10.11 18.34 -1.01
CA GLY A 108 -10.66 17.36 -0.07
C GLY A 108 -9.71 16.26 0.43
N LEU A 109 -8.42 16.28 0.06
CA LEU A 109 -7.44 15.24 0.40
C LEU A 109 -6.22 15.81 1.16
N GLY A 110 -6.04 15.39 2.40
CA GLY A 110 -4.83 15.62 3.21
C GLY A 110 -3.80 14.50 3.04
N PHE A 111 -2.76 14.51 3.87
CA PHE A 111 -1.77 13.42 3.89
C PHE A 111 -1.27 13.16 5.32
N GLY A 112 -1.33 11.91 5.72
CA GLY A 112 -0.87 11.43 7.00
C GLY A 112 0.54 10.82 6.95
N LEU A 113 0.82 9.94 7.90
CA LEU A 113 2.09 9.21 7.97
C LEU A 113 2.01 7.96 7.09
N GLY A 114 2.14 8.17 5.78
CA GLY A 114 2.16 7.10 4.77
C GLY A 114 0.85 6.89 4.02
N PHE A 115 -0.16 7.74 4.24
CA PHE A 115 -1.47 7.62 3.59
C PHE A 115 -1.97 8.97 3.09
N GLU A 116 -2.63 8.97 1.95
CA GLU A 116 -3.59 10.02 1.61
C GLU A 116 -4.83 9.85 2.49
N VAL A 117 -5.41 10.96 2.97
CA VAL A 117 -6.54 10.95 3.89
C VAL A 117 -7.62 11.90 3.38
N ARG A 118 -8.87 11.45 3.30
CA ARG A 118 -9.99 12.32 2.97
C ARG A 118 -10.37 13.20 4.16
N THR A 119 -10.39 14.50 3.96
CA THR A 119 -10.65 15.49 5.02
C THR A 119 -12.04 16.14 4.92
N VAL A 120 -12.66 16.15 3.73
CA VAL A 120 -13.94 16.83 3.48
C VAL A 120 -14.83 16.01 2.53
N THR A 121 -16.15 16.02 2.77
CA THR A 121 -17.15 15.41 1.89
C THR A 121 -17.42 16.29 0.66
N GLY A 122 -17.40 15.70 -0.53
CA GLY A 122 -17.87 16.35 -1.77
C GLY A 122 -16.82 17.11 -2.58
N GLU A 123 -15.60 17.30 -2.07
CA GLU A 123 -14.53 17.99 -2.82
C GLU A 123 -13.68 17.04 -3.68
N ALA A 124 -13.33 15.86 -3.15
CA ALA A 124 -12.51 14.91 -3.90
C ALA A 124 -13.30 14.28 -5.05
N ALA A 125 -12.60 13.95 -6.14
CA ALA A 125 -13.20 13.54 -7.42
C ALA A 125 -13.98 12.21 -7.39
N LEU A 126 -13.77 11.37 -6.37
CA LEU A 126 -14.43 10.07 -6.20
C LEU A 126 -15.25 10.04 -4.90
N PRO A 127 -16.36 9.27 -4.85
CA PRO A 127 -17.09 9.01 -3.62
C PRO A 127 -16.20 8.40 -2.53
N GLY A 128 -16.50 8.69 -1.26
CA GLY A 128 -15.80 8.17 -0.08
C GLY A 128 -16.17 8.94 1.19
N SER A 129 -15.76 8.44 2.36
CA SER A 129 -16.08 9.02 3.67
C SER A 129 -14.93 9.87 4.24
N VAL A 130 -15.24 10.92 5.01
CA VAL A 130 -14.20 11.65 5.76
C VAL A 130 -13.50 10.68 6.70
N GLY A 131 -12.16 10.65 6.64
CA GLY A 131 -11.34 9.67 7.35
C GLY A 131 -10.97 8.44 6.52
N GLU A 132 -11.51 8.27 5.31
CA GLU A 132 -11.00 7.30 4.33
C GLU A 132 -9.51 7.56 4.11
N TYR A 133 -8.70 6.50 4.11
CA TYR A 133 -7.27 6.62 3.88
C TYR A 133 -6.71 5.48 3.03
N GLY A 134 -5.67 5.77 2.26
CA GLY A 134 -5.12 4.80 1.31
C GLY A 134 -3.89 5.30 0.59
N TRP A 135 -3.43 4.51 -0.39
CA TRP A 135 -2.38 4.92 -1.30
C TRP A 135 -2.39 4.12 -2.60
N ALA A 136 -1.67 4.63 -3.59
CA ALA A 136 -1.54 4.01 -4.90
C ALA A 136 -0.08 3.67 -5.23
N GLY A 137 0.10 2.67 -6.08
CA GLY A 137 1.37 2.29 -6.66
C GLY A 137 1.44 2.66 -8.13
N ASN A 138 2.64 3.00 -8.61
CA ASN A 138 2.88 3.45 -9.98
C ASN A 138 2.44 2.44 -11.08
N ALA A 139 2.36 1.15 -10.73
CA ALA A 139 1.91 0.09 -11.65
C ALA A 139 0.38 -0.04 -11.74
N GLY A 140 -0.40 0.84 -11.08
CA GLY A 140 -1.86 0.83 -11.09
C GLY A 140 -2.50 0.08 -9.92
N THR A 141 -1.72 -0.39 -8.94
CA THR A 141 -2.25 -0.96 -7.70
C THR A 141 -2.82 0.15 -6.81
N LEU A 142 -3.95 -0.08 -6.17
CA LEU A 142 -4.62 0.88 -5.29
C LEU A 142 -5.23 0.15 -4.10
N PHE A 143 -5.23 0.77 -2.92
CA PHE A 143 -6.04 0.36 -1.79
C PHE A 143 -6.58 1.57 -1.04
N TRP A 144 -7.66 1.36 -0.29
CA TRP A 144 -8.19 2.30 0.68
C TRP A 144 -8.83 1.54 1.84
N ILE A 145 -8.97 2.23 2.96
CA ILE A 145 -9.71 1.82 4.15
C ILE A 145 -10.76 2.88 4.41
N ASP A 146 -12.02 2.47 4.51
CA ASP A 146 -13.15 3.33 4.85
C ASP A 146 -13.63 2.96 6.28
N PRO A 147 -13.33 3.76 7.32
CA PRO A 147 -13.52 3.41 8.73
C PRO A 147 -14.97 3.30 9.25
#